data_AF-A0A6N4AI73-F1
#
_entry.id   AF-A0A6N4AI73-F1
#
_cell.length_a   1.000
_cell.length_b   1.000
_cell.length_c   1.000
_cell.angle_alpha   90.00
_cell.angle_beta   90.00
_cell.angle_gamma   90.00
#
_symmetry.space_group_name_H-M   'P 1'
#
loop_
_entity.id
_entity.type
_entity.pdbx_description
1 polymer ?
#
loop_
_entity_poly.entity_id
_entity_poly.type
_entity_poly.pdbx_seq_one_letter_code
_entity_poly.pdbx_strand_id
1 'polypeptide(L)'
;MKKYIYIIVLLISPLAFGQKQNEIGCTKYAAMSAKTNFENDLKSNSITIYLQGGIVSVIKKEDLVFQEKYGIRYHDSGCVATRDFDYYKLYNHHVFAYLSGKFGEDWKKELNTSSFGIE
;
A
#
# COMPACT_ATOMS: atom_id res chain seq x y z
N MET A 1 -54.88 -27.33 29.47
CA MET A 1 -54.43 -25.96 29.10
C MET A 1 -53.10 -25.68 29.78
N LYS A 2 -52.16 -25.00 29.10
CA LYS A 2 -50.72 -24.83 29.44
C LYS A 2 -49.77 -25.93 28.90
N LYS A 3 -49.68 -26.09 27.58
CA LYS A 3 -48.56 -26.80 26.91
C LYS A 3 -48.03 -26.09 25.65
N TYR A 4 -48.39 -24.83 25.39
CA TYR A 4 -48.05 -24.15 24.12
C TYR A 4 -47.37 -22.78 24.28
N ILE A 5 -46.67 -22.53 25.39
CA ILE A 5 -45.93 -21.27 25.61
C ILE A 5 -44.45 -21.59 25.82
N TYR A 6 -43.81 -22.28 24.89
CA TYR A 6 -42.34 -22.42 24.83
C TYR A 6 -41.82 -22.70 23.40
N ILE A 7 -42.52 -22.24 22.36
CA ILE A 7 -42.12 -22.49 20.94
C ILE A 7 -42.02 -21.19 20.10
N ILE A 8 -41.98 -20.00 20.70
CA ILE A 8 -41.92 -18.73 19.93
C ILE A 8 -40.78 -17.81 20.38
N VAL A 9 -39.60 -18.36 20.69
CA VAL A 9 -38.38 -17.54 20.89
C VAL A 9 -37.13 -18.22 20.31
N LEU A 10 -37.25 -18.86 19.14
CA LEU A 10 -36.11 -19.52 18.47
C LEU A 10 -36.13 -19.36 16.93
N LEU A 11 -36.68 -18.26 16.40
CA LEU A 11 -36.73 -18.01 14.95
C LEU A 11 -36.44 -16.56 14.56
N ILE A 12 -35.47 -15.92 15.20
CA ILE A 12 -34.79 -14.77 14.58
C ILE A 12 -33.30 -14.86 14.91
N SER A 13 -32.64 -15.86 14.33
CA SER A 13 -31.25 -15.66 13.93
C SER A 13 -31.27 -14.88 12.61
N PRO A 14 -30.91 -13.59 12.57
CA PRO A 14 -30.01 -13.20 11.51
C PRO A 14 -28.71 -13.93 11.85
N LEU A 15 -28.36 -14.92 11.04
CA LEU A 15 -26.97 -15.27 10.80
C LEU A 15 -26.20 -13.95 10.80
N ALA A 16 -25.22 -13.83 11.69
CA ALA A 16 -24.23 -12.77 11.61
C ALA A 16 -23.39 -13.00 10.34
N PHE A 17 -24.00 -12.80 9.17
CA PHE A 17 -23.34 -12.45 7.92
C PHE A 17 -23.21 -10.92 7.91
N GLY A 18 -22.61 -10.38 8.97
CA GLY A 18 -22.23 -8.98 9.05
C GLY A 18 -20.73 -8.89 8.89
N GLN A 19 -20.28 -8.20 7.83
CA GLN A 19 -18.88 -7.84 7.51
C GLN A 19 -18.06 -8.89 6.74
N LYS A 20 -18.35 -9.08 5.44
CA LYS A 20 -17.30 -9.48 4.46
C LYS A 20 -17.26 -8.63 3.17
N GLN A 21 -18.07 -7.57 3.08
CA GLN A 21 -18.24 -6.82 1.81
C GLN A 21 -17.52 -5.46 1.76
N ASN A 22 -16.82 -5.02 2.83
CA ASN A 22 -16.22 -3.68 2.86
C ASN A 22 -14.70 -3.68 2.58
N GLU A 23 -13.98 -4.75 2.93
CA GLU A 23 -12.52 -4.85 2.72
C GLU A 23 -12.14 -5.01 1.24
N ILE A 24 -12.96 -5.75 0.47
CA ILE A 24 -12.74 -5.97 -0.98
C ILE A 24 -12.89 -4.66 -1.78
N GLY A 25 -13.78 -3.76 -1.34
CA GLY A 25 -13.99 -2.46 -1.97
C GLY A 25 -12.81 -1.51 -1.78
N CYS A 26 -12.37 -1.34 -0.52
CA CYS A 26 -11.24 -0.47 -0.18
C CYS A 26 -9.94 -0.92 -0.83
N THR A 27 -9.65 -2.22 -0.82
CA THR A 27 -8.42 -2.77 -1.45
C THR A 27 -8.41 -2.58 -2.97
N LYS A 28 -9.55 -2.80 -3.65
CA LYS A 28 -9.67 -2.54 -5.09
C LYS A 28 -9.50 -1.05 -5.42
N TYR A 29 -10.03 -0.17 -4.58
CA TYR A 29 -9.87 1.28 -4.74
C TYR A 29 -8.41 1.72 -4.54
N ALA A 30 -7.73 1.21 -3.53
CA ALA A 30 -6.31 1.49 -3.29
C ALA A 30 -5.44 1.04 -4.48
N ALA A 31 -5.71 -0.15 -5.04
CA ALA A 31 -4.99 -0.63 -6.23
C ALA A 31 -5.22 0.25 -7.46
N MET A 32 -6.47 0.63 -7.73
CA MET A 32 -6.82 1.46 -8.88
C MET A 32 -6.22 2.87 -8.77
N SER A 33 -6.30 3.47 -7.59
CA SER A 33 -5.72 4.80 -7.31
C SER A 33 -4.20 4.77 -7.37
N ALA A 34 -3.54 3.77 -6.77
CA ALA A 34 -2.09 3.61 -6.84
C ALA A 34 -1.58 3.51 -8.28
N LYS A 35 -2.22 2.68 -9.11
CA LYS A 35 -1.89 2.55 -10.53
C LYS A 35 -2.07 3.87 -11.29
N THR A 36 -3.21 4.53 -11.08
CA THR A 36 -3.53 5.80 -11.78
C THR A 36 -2.55 6.90 -11.40
N ASN A 37 -2.21 7.02 -10.12
CA ASN A 37 -1.26 8.02 -9.64
C ASN A 37 0.15 7.74 -10.16
N PHE A 38 0.60 6.48 -10.14
CA PHE A 38 1.87 6.09 -10.76
C PHE A 38 1.93 6.48 -12.24
N GLU A 39 0.87 6.22 -13.02
CA GLU A 39 0.84 6.59 -14.44
C GLU A 39 0.91 8.10 -14.67
N ASN A 40 0.33 8.90 -13.78
CA ASN A 40 0.38 10.36 -13.85
C ASN A 40 1.78 10.88 -13.48
N ASP A 41 2.39 10.32 -12.44
CA ASP A 41 3.74 10.69 -12.01
C ASP A 41 4.80 10.26 -13.03
N LEU A 42 4.60 9.12 -13.69
CA LEU A 42 5.45 8.68 -14.81
C LEU A 42 5.41 9.67 -15.97
N LYS A 43 4.22 10.20 -16.32
CA LYS A 43 4.08 11.19 -17.40
C LYS A 43 4.71 12.55 -17.06
N SER A 44 4.76 12.89 -15.78
CA SER A 44 5.28 14.18 -15.30
C SER A 44 6.71 14.10 -14.75
N ASN A 45 7.36 12.94 -14.85
CA ASN A 45 8.70 12.67 -14.30
C ASN A 45 8.80 12.97 -12.79
N SER A 46 7.74 12.66 -12.02
CA SER A 46 7.65 12.87 -10.57
C SER A 46 7.52 11.56 -9.78
N ILE A 47 7.98 10.43 -10.35
CA ILE A 47 7.88 9.11 -9.73
C ILE A 47 8.50 9.12 -8.33
N THR A 48 7.77 8.58 -7.37
CA THR A 48 8.13 8.61 -5.94
C THR A 48 8.16 7.20 -5.35
N ILE A 49 9.18 6.85 -4.58
CA ILE A 49 9.16 5.68 -3.71
C ILE A 49 8.81 6.14 -2.29
N TYR A 50 7.76 5.54 -1.73
CA TYR A 50 7.30 5.81 -0.38
C TYR A 50 8.07 4.97 0.64
N LEU A 51 8.61 5.64 1.65
CA LEU A 51 9.34 5.02 2.76
C LEU A 51 8.44 4.87 3.99
N GLN A 52 8.67 3.81 4.76
CA GLN A 52 8.11 3.63 6.09
C GLN A 52 8.66 4.74 6.99
N GLY A 53 7.78 5.65 7.43
CA GLY A 53 8.13 6.67 8.41
C GLY A 53 8.42 6.11 9.81
N GLY A 54 8.35 6.96 10.82
CA GLY A 54 8.69 6.67 12.20
C GLY A 54 10.19 6.69 12.45
N ILE A 55 10.66 5.91 13.42
CA ILE A 55 12.08 5.80 13.78
C ILE A 55 12.92 5.01 12.74
N VAL A 56 12.27 4.46 11.72
CA VAL A 56 12.86 3.52 10.76
C VAL A 56 13.41 4.22 9.51
N SER A 57 12.81 5.34 9.11
CA SER A 57 13.23 6.07 7.91
C SER A 57 14.45 6.92 8.18
N VAL A 58 15.50 6.71 7.40
CA VAL A 58 16.64 7.63 7.31
C VAL A 58 17.02 7.74 5.85
N ILE A 59 16.91 8.95 5.28
CA ILE A 59 17.47 9.26 3.98
C ILE A 59 18.95 9.56 4.16
N LYS A 60 19.80 8.72 3.57
CA LYS A 60 21.27 8.78 3.60
C LYS A 60 21.81 9.37 2.30
N LYS A 61 23.13 9.53 2.23
CA LYS A 61 23.79 10.04 1.03
C LYS A 61 23.60 9.11 -0.17
N GLU A 62 23.64 7.80 0.05
CA GLU A 62 23.48 6.77 -0.97
C GLU A 62 22.06 6.83 -1.58
N ASP A 63 21.06 7.19 -0.78
CA ASP A 63 19.68 7.37 -1.22
C ASP A 63 19.52 8.58 -2.16
N LEU A 64 20.32 9.64 -1.97
CA LEU A 64 20.34 10.79 -2.88
C LEU A 64 20.94 10.39 -4.24
N VAL A 65 22.01 9.59 -4.22
CA VAL A 65 22.64 9.06 -5.43
C VAL A 65 21.66 8.14 -6.18
N PHE A 66 20.93 7.28 -5.47
CA PHE A 66 19.90 6.43 -6.05
C PHE A 66 18.80 7.26 -6.74
N GLN A 67 18.29 8.28 -6.06
CA GLN A 67 17.25 9.18 -6.60
C GLN A 67 17.69 9.85 -7.90
N GLU A 68 18.91 10.38 -7.94
CA GLU A 68 19.48 11.00 -9.14
C GLU A 68 19.69 9.98 -10.27
N LYS A 69 20.31 8.84 -9.96
CA LYS A 69 20.65 7.79 -10.93
C LYS A 69 19.42 7.25 -11.66
N TYR A 70 18.30 7.09 -10.96
CA TYR A 70 17.09 6.48 -11.52
C TYR A 70 15.98 7.49 -11.84
N GLY A 71 16.17 8.77 -11.53
CA GLY A 71 15.16 9.82 -11.73
C GLY A 71 13.92 9.60 -10.88
N ILE A 72 14.11 9.25 -9.60
CA ILE A 72 13.05 8.95 -8.63
C ILE A 72 13.21 9.86 -7.43
N ARG A 73 12.13 10.10 -6.70
CA ARG A 73 12.14 10.81 -5.41
C ARG A 73 11.82 9.84 -4.27
N TYR A 74 12.41 10.05 -3.10
CA TYR A 74 11.93 9.42 -1.88
C TYR A 74 10.95 10.34 -1.16
N HIS A 75 9.85 9.75 -0.69
CA HIS A 75 8.94 10.40 0.24
C HIS A 75 9.01 9.71 1.59
N ASP A 76 9.65 10.39 2.53
CA ASP A 76 9.67 10.01 3.94
C ASP A 76 8.50 10.67 4.67
N SER A 77 7.63 9.86 5.30
CA SER A 77 6.52 10.34 6.11
C SER A 77 6.97 10.95 7.46
N GLY A 78 8.27 10.96 7.75
CA GLY A 78 8.83 11.52 8.99
C GLY A 78 8.30 10.77 10.21
N CYS A 79 8.07 11.46 11.33
CA CYS A 79 7.61 10.81 12.57
C CYS A 79 6.15 10.29 12.53
N VAL A 80 5.41 10.53 11.45
CA VAL A 80 4.00 10.15 11.34
C VAL A 80 3.90 8.81 10.61
N ALA A 81 3.41 7.78 11.31
CA ALA A 81 3.03 6.53 10.68
C ALA A 81 1.84 6.77 9.75
N THR A 82 2.07 6.55 8.46
CA THR A 82 1.06 6.67 7.40
C THR A 82 -0.01 5.60 7.56
N ARG A 83 -1.29 5.94 7.36
CA ARG A 83 -2.41 4.99 7.56
C ARG A 83 -2.72 4.13 6.33
N ASP A 84 -2.35 4.61 5.14
CA ASP A 84 -2.71 4.01 3.86
C ASP A 84 -1.63 3.05 3.33
N PHE A 85 -1.20 2.12 4.17
CA PHE A 85 -0.11 1.18 3.88
C PHE A 85 -0.29 0.42 2.57
N ASP A 86 -1.51 -0.07 2.30
CA ASP A 86 -1.83 -0.81 1.08
C ASP A 86 -1.60 0.04 -0.17
N TYR A 87 -2.03 1.31 -0.15
CA TYR A 87 -1.82 2.22 -1.26
C TYR A 87 -0.32 2.40 -1.54
N TYR A 88 0.49 2.66 -0.52
CA TYR A 88 1.94 2.89 -0.71
C TYR A 88 2.67 1.64 -1.20
N LYS A 89 2.30 0.45 -0.67
CA LYS A 89 2.84 -0.83 -1.16
C LYS A 89 2.48 -1.07 -2.62
N LEU A 90 1.23 -0.81 -3.01
CA LEU A 90 0.75 -0.99 -4.38
C LEU A 90 1.36 0.03 -5.35
N TYR A 91 1.53 1.28 -4.92
CA TYR A 91 2.20 2.31 -5.74
C TYR A 91 3.67 1.92 -5.96
N ASN A 92 4.41 1.62 -4.89
CA ASN A 92 5.81 1.21 -4.98
C ASN A 92 5.97 -0.03 -5.86
N HIS A 93 5.04 -0.99 -5.81
CA HIS A 93 5.05 -2.15 -6.70
C HIS A 93 5.08 -1.75 -8.19
N HIS A 94 4.29 -0.76 -8.60
CA HIS A 94 4.33 -0.24 -9.98
C HIS A 94 5.66 0.45 -10.30
N VAL A 95 6.22 1.21 -9.35
CA VAL A 95 7.56 1.81 -9.52
C VAL A 95 8.63 0.73 -9.66
N PHE A 96 8.61 -0.30 -8.84
CA PHE A 96 9.57 -1.39 -8.88
C PHE A 96 9.49 -2.15 -10.19
N ALA A 97 8.28 -2.44 -10.68
CA ALA A 97 8.08 -3.03 -12.00
C ALA A 97 8.65 -2.15 -13.12
N TYR A 98 8.47 -0.83 -13.03
CA TYR A 98 9.06 0.12 -13.97
C TYR A 98 10.59 0.12 -13.94
N LEU A 99 11.19 0.14 -12.75
CA LEU A 99 12.64 0.10 -12.60
C LEU A 99 13.23 -1.21 -13.11
N SER A 100 12.61 -2.33 -12.76
CA SER A 100 12.98 -3.65 -13.28
C SER A 100 12.89 -3.71 -14.80
N GLY A 101 11.81 -3.20 -15.37
CA GLY A 101 11.61 -3.15 -16.82
C GLY A 101 12.62 -2.26 -17.55
N LYS A 102 13.06 -1.16 -16.93
CA LYS A 102 13.95 -0.16 -17.56
C LYS A 102 15.44 -0.41 -17.31
N PHE A 103 15.80 -0.91 -16.13
CA PHE A 103 17.18 -0.97 -15.64
C PHE A 103 17.62 -2.38 -15.21
N GLY A 104 16.77 -3.40 -15.35
CA GLY A 104 17.04 -4.74 -14.82
C GLY A 104 16.88 -4.81 -13.31
N GLU A 105 17.45 -5.82 -12.65
CA GLU A 105 17.18 -6.07 -11.21
C GLU A 105 18.22 -5.48 -10.25
N ASP A 106 19.34 -4.97 -10.76
CA ASP A 106 20.47 -4.54 -9.93
C ASP A 106 20.15 -3.33 -9.05
N TRP A 107 19.20 -2.47 -9.44
CA TRP A 107 18.78 -1.31 -8.66
C TRP A 107 18.28 -1.68 -7.26
N LYS A 108 17.77 -2.90 -7.07
CA LYS A 108 17.28 -3.40 -5.77
C LYS A 108 18.37 -3.42 -4.70
N LYS A 109 19.64 -3.57 -5.09
CA LYS A 109 20.79 -3.58 -4.17
C LYS A 109 21.06 -2.20 -3.55
N GLU A 110 20.60 -1.15 -4.22
CA GLU A 110 20.80 0.25 -3.83
C GLU A 110 19.52 0.86 -3.21
N LEU A 111 18.41 0.13 -3.22
CA LEU A 111 17.12 0.60 -2.71
C LEU A 111 17.17 0.81 -1.20
N ASN A 112 16.62 1.93 -0.73
CA ASN A 112 16.42 2.17 0.69
C ASN A 112 15.56 1.06 1.32
N THR A 113 16.10 0.38 2.33
CA THR A 113 15.47 -0.78 2.99
C THR A 113 14.17 -0.45 3.74
N SER A 114 13.89 0.82 3.98
CA SER A 114 12.64 1.28 4.59
C SER A 114 11.52 1.46 3.56
N SER A 115 11.73 1.18 2.26
CA SER A 115 10.68 1.31 1.25
C SER A 115 9.52 0.35 1.50
N PHE A 116 8.28 0.82 1.30
CA PHE A 116 7.12 -0.09 1.33
C PHE A 116 7.21 -1.15 0.23
N GLY A 117 6.88 -2.40 0.60
CA GLY A 117 6.77 -3.51 -0.35
C GLY A 117 8.07 -4.24 -0.69
N ILE A 118 9.13 -4.02 0.09
CA ILE A 118 10.30 -4.91 0.09
C ILE A 118 9.90 -6.18 0.86
N GLU A 119 9.95 -7.33 0.19
CA GLU A 119 9.76 -8.68 0.76
C GLU A 119 11.07 -9.48 0.68
#